data_AF-A0A1V5YXQ1-F1
#
_entry.id   AF-A0A1V5YXQ1-F1
#
_cell.length_a   1.000
_cell.length_b   1.000
_cell.length_c   1.000
_cell.angle_alpha   90.00
_cell.angle_beta   90.00
_cell.angle_gamma   90.00
#
_symmetry.space_group_name_H-M   'P 1'
#
loop_
_entity.id
_entity.type
_entity.pdbx_description
1 polymer ?
#
loop_
_entity_poly.entity_id
_entity_poly.type
_entity_poly.pdbx_seq_one_letter_code
_entity_poly.pdbx_strand_id
1 'polypeptide(L)'
;MAPFTHRLTRTGDRELELEIVNGQLCTTLIEKLFRSPERPMRPGDRHDLKGLIITVLETGDSGPSRLRLEFEESPETDRYQILVFHNGGYRRIRPPEMGTSLELPYTLP
;
A
#
# COMPACT_ATOMS: atom_id res chain seq x y z
N MET A 1 9.09 -1.91 7.08
CA MET A 1 8.02 -0.96 6.72
C MET A 1 8.68 0.32 6.27
N ALA A 2 8.18 0.92 5.19
CA ALA A 2 8.67 2.22 4.77
C ALA A 2 8.37 3.26 5.88
N PRO A 3 9.35 4.06 6.32
CA PRO A 3 9.23 4.94 7.49
C PRO A 3 8.50 6.25 7.14
N PHE A 4 7.35 6.14 6.48
CA PHE A 4 6.57 7.27 5.98
C PHE A 4 5.11 7.12 6.35
N THR A 5 4.42 8.26 6.48
CA THR A 5 2.95 8.26 6.55
C THR A 5 2.40 7.66 5.27
N HIS A 6 1.44 6.76 5.43
CA HIS A 6 0.69 6.20 4.31
C HIS A 6 -0.68 6.87 4.28
N ARG A 7 -1.14 7.30 3.11
CA ARG A 7 -2.50 7.79 2.92
C ARG A 7 -3.26 6.80 2.06
N LEU A 8 -4.33 6.25 2.62
CA LEU A 8 -5.19 5.30 1.95
C LEU A 8 -6.51 6.00 1.60
N THR A 9 -6.89 6.02 0.32
CA THR A 9 -8.09 6.72 -0.18
C THR A 9 -9.04 5.74 -0.84
N ARG A 10 -10.34 5.85 -0.58
CA ARG A 10 -11.36 5.06 -1.31
C ARG A 10 -11.76 5.77 -2.59
N THR A 11 -11.35 5.21 -3.72
CA THR A 11 -11.57 5.80 -5.05
C THR A 11 -12.72 5.14 -5.82
N GLY A 12 -13.17 3.95 -5.38
CA GLY A 12 -14.30 3.24 -5.98
C GLY A 12 -14.78 2.09 -5.10
N ASP A 13 -15.88 1.44 -5.48
CA ASP A 13 -16.54 0.43 -4.64
C ASP A 13 -15.64 -0.76 -4.30
N ARG A 14 -14.66 -1.05 -5.15
CA ARG A 14 -13.65 -2.10 -4.96
C ARG A 14 -12.24 -1.57 -5.20
N GLU A 15 -12.03 -0.27 -5.01
CA GLU A 15 -10.76 0.37 -5.32
C GLU A 15 -10.29 1.26 -4.19
N LEU A 16 -9.06 0.98 -3.73
CA LEU A 16 -8.32 1.87 -2.86
C LEU A 16 -7.09 2.38 -3.59
N GLU A 17 -6.63 3.56 -3.21
CA GLU A 17 -5.35 4.08 -3.61
C GLU A 17 -4.48 4.29 -2.38
N LEU A 18 -3.22 3.84 -2.46
CA LEU A 18 -2.22 4.01 -1.42
C LEU A 18 -1.13 4.97 -1.90
N GLU A 19 -0.98 6.07 -1.18
CA GLU A 19 0.10 7.04 -1.35
C GLU A 19 1.09 6.90 -0.19
N ILE A 20 2.39 6.93 -0.50
CA ILE A 20 3.45 7.06 0.48
C ILE A 20 3.79 8.55 0.59
N VAL A 21 3.21 9.23 1.58
CA VAL A 21 3.26 10.69 1.70
C VAL A 21 4.72 11.15 1.86
N ASN A 22 5.17 12.00 0.94
CA ASN A 22 6.55 12.50 0.87
C ASN A 22 7.62 11.38 0.90
N GLY A 23 7.30 10.22 0.33
CA GLY A 23 8.18 9.06 0.40
C GLY A 23 7.90 8.02 -0.66
N GLN A 24 8.42 6.81 -0.42
CA GLN A 24 8.31 5.67 -1.31
C GLN A 24 8.55 4.37 -0.53
N LEU A 25 8.10 3.25 -1.09
CA LEU A 25 8.42 1.92 -0.58
C LEU A 25 9.86 1.52 -0.92
N CYS A 26 10.37 0.47 -0.25
CA CYS A 26 11.67 -0.16 -0.56
C CYS A 26 12.90 0.70 -0.31
N THR A 27 12.81 1.58 0.68
CA THR A 27 13.94 2.39 1.14
C THR A 27 14.81 1.68 2.18
N THR A 28 14.30 0.63 2.84
CA THR A 28 15.02 -0.04 3.94
C THR A 28 16.01 -1.10 3.44
N LEU A 29 17.05 -1.37 4.24
CA LEU A 29 18.09 -2.34 3.91
C LEU A 29 17.52 -3.75 3.66
N ILE A 30 16.57 -4.18 4.51
CA ILE A 30 15.94 -5.50 4.41
C ILE A 30 15.25 -5.65 3.06
N GLU A 31 14.47 -4.66 2.62
CA GLU A 31 13.78 -4.71 1.33
C GLU A 31 14.77 -4.80 0.16
N LYS A 32 15.91 -4.11 0.24
CA LYS A 32 16.98 -4.16 -0.77
C LYS A 32 17.67 -5.53 -0.85
N LEU A 33 17.70 -6.32 0.22
CA LEU A 33 18.26 -7.67 0.18
C LEU A 33 17.40 -8.64 -0.64
N PHE A 34 16.08 -8.42 -0.68
CA PHE A 34 15.14 -9.31 -1.39
C PHE A 34 14.76 -8.81 -2.79
N ARG A 35 15.03 -7.53 -3.10
CA ARG A 35 14.72 -6.95 -4.42
C ARG A 35 15.96 -6.84 -5.29
N SER A 36 15.89 -7.43 -6.48
CA SER A 36 16.95 -7.27 -7.48
C SER A 36 16.89 -5.88 -8.10
N PRO A 37 18.01 -5.12 -8.12
CA PRO A 37 18.07 -3.82 -8.81
C PRO A 37 17.90 -3.96 -10.34
N GLU A 38 18.08 -5.15 -10.90
CA GLU A 38 17.94 -5.42 -12.33
C GLU A 38 16.47 -5.48 -12.79
N ARG A 39 15.54 -5.59 -11.83
CA ARG A 39 14.09 -5.65 -12.10
C ARG A 39 13.35 -4.63 -11.23
N PRO A 40 13.54 -3.33 -11.50
CA PRO A 40 12.82 -2.29 -10.78
C PRO A 40 11.33 -2.36 -11.11
N MET A 41 10.49 -2.02 -10.14
CA MET A 41 9.08 -1.78 -10.42
C MET A 41 8.91 -0.49 -11.21
N ARG A 42 7.91 -0.46 -12.06
CA ARG A 42 7.59 0.67 -12.93
C ARG A 42 6.09 0.95 -12.90
N PRO A 43 5.67 2.20 -13.15
CA PRO A 43 4.26 2.49 -13.41
C PRO A 43 3.67 1.55 -14.46
N GLY A 44 2.48 1.02 -14.16
CA GLY A 44 1.80 0.02 -14.97
C GLY A 44 2.10 -1.43 -14.59
N ASP A 45 3.13 -1.70 -13.79
CA ASP A 45 3.38 -3.04 -13.27
C ASP A 45 2.19 -3.51 -12.42
N ARG A 46 1.76 -4.74 -12.67
CA ARG A 46 0.56 -5.34 -12.08
C ARG A 46 0.91 -6.65 -11.38
N HIS A 47 0.48 -6.79 -10.14
CA HIS A 47 0.65 -7.99 -9.34
C HIS A 47 -0.69 -8.50 -8.83
N ASP A 48 -0.98 -9.77 -9.07
CA ASP A 48 -2.19 -10.44 -8.59
C ASP A 48 -1.88 -11.24 -7.33
N LEU A 49 -2.54 -10.88 -6.24
CA LEU A 49 -2.44 -11.52 -4.93
C LEU A 49 -3.68 -12.38 -4.61
N LYS A 50 -4.25 -13.05 -5.63
CA LYS A 50 -5.43 -13.92 -5.54
C LYS A 50 -6.69 -13.17 -5.07
N GLY A 51 -7.05 -12.18 -5.86
CA GLY A 51 -8.24 -11.35 -5.63
C GLY A 51 -7.95 -9.98 -5.02
N LEU A 52 -6.68 -9.61 -4.90
CA LEU A 52 -6.23 -8.23 -4.79
C LEU A 52 -5.22 -7.99 -5.89
N ILE A 53 -5.56 -7.12 -6.83
CA ILE A 53 -4.65 -6.66 -7.86
C ILE A 53 -4.01 -5.37 -7.37
N ILE A 54 -2.69 -5.34 -7.35
CA ILE A 54 -1.90 -4.15 -7.04
C ILE A 54 -1.30 -3.64 -8.35
N THR A 55 -1.61 -2.40 -8.69
CA THR A 55 -1.04 -1.71 -9.84
C THR A 55 -0.15 -0.58 -9.36
N VAL A 56 1.10 -0.54 -9.84
CA VAL A 56 2.00 0.59 -9.57
C VAL A 56 1.55 1.78 -10.39
N LEU A 57 1.21 2.89 -9.71
CA LEU A 57 0.81 4.12 -10.38
C LEU A 57 1.98 5.08 -10.55
N GLU A 58 2.85 5.14 -9.54
CA GLU A 58 3.99 6.05 -9.50
C GLU A 58 5.13 5.43 -8.69
N THR A 59 6.37 5.76 -9.06
CA THR A 59 7.60 5.31 -8.41
C THR A 59 8.52 6.49 -8.14
N GLY A 60 9.20 6.48 -6.99
CA GLY A 60 10.41 7.26 -6.78
C GLY A 60 11.68 6.47 -7.13
N ASP A 61 12.82 6.92 -6.63
CA ASP A 61 14.15 6.34 -6.93
C ASP A 61 14.34 4.87 -6.53
N SER A 62 13.65 4.42 -5.49
CA SER A 62 13.81 3.09 -4.85
C SER A 62 12.60 2.18 -5.02
N GLY A 63 11.42 2.74 -5.26
CA GLY A 63 10.20 1.95 -5.39
C GLY A 63 8.93 2.79 -5.50
N PRO A 64 7.75 2.15 -5.42
CA PRO A 64 6.47 2.83 -5.57
C PRO A 64 6.26 3.93 -4.53
N SER A 65 5.83 5.10 -5.01
CA SER A 65 5.27 6.19 -4.19
C SER A 65 3.74 6.15 -4.19
N ARG A 66 3.13 5.53 -5.21
CA ARG A 66 1.67 5.44 -5.34
C ARG A 66 1.22 4.12 -5.97
N LEU A 67 0.19 3.51 -5.40
CA LEU A 67 -0.36 2.22 -5.80
C LEU A 67 -1.88 2.28 -5.91
N ARG A 68 -2.45 1.58 -6.89
CA ARG A 68 -3.88 1.23 -6.91
C ARG A 68 -4.05 -0.20 -6.38
N LEU A 69 -5.07 -0.38 -5.57
CA LEU A 69 -5.50 -1.64 -4.99
C LEU A 69 -6.90 -1.94 -5.52
N GLU A 70 -7.03 -2.92 -6.40
CA GLU A 70 -8.30 -3.35 -6.99
C GLU A 70 -8.71 -4.70 -6.37
N PHE A 71 -9.83 -4.70 -5.65
CA PHE A 71 -10.34 -5.86 -4.94
C PHE A 71 -11.33 -6.63 -5.83
N GLU A 72 -11.28 -7.96 -5.78
CA GLU A 72 -12.25 -8.82 -6.45
C GLU A 72 -13.66 -8.67 -5.86
N GLU A 73 -13.74 -8.59 -4.53
CA GLU A 73 -14.97 -8.31 -3.77
C GLU A 73 -14.85 -6.97 -3.04
N SER A 74 -15.89 -6.54 -2.32
CA SER A 74 -15.78 -5.36 -1.46
C SER A 74 -14.66 -5.55 -0.42
N PRO A 75 -13.82 -4.55 -0.15
CA PRO A 75 -12.75 -4.63 0.85
C PRO A 75 -13.27 -4.76 2.30
N GLU A 76 -14.59 -4.62 2.50
CA GLU A 76 -15.29 -4.85 3.77
C GLU A 76 -15.70 -6.31 4.01
N THR A 77 -15.61 -7.20 3.01
CA THR A 77 -15.95 -8.62 3.20
C THR A 77 -14.91 -9.34 4.06
N ASP A 78 -15.26 -10.54 4.55
CA ASP A 78 -14.35 -11.36 5.35
C ASP A 78 -13.17 -11.96 4.55
N ARG A 79 -13.14 -11.75 3.23
CA ARG A 79 -12.02 -12.18 2.38
C ARG A 79 -10.74 -11.38 2.66
N TYR A 80 -10.85 -10.14 3.10
CA TYR A 80 -9.71 -9.24 3.27
C TYR A 80 -9.54 -8.80 4.72
N GLN A 81 -8.27 -8.70 5.13
CA GLN A 81 -7.88 -8.07 6.38
C GLN A 81 -6.85 -6.99 6.08
N ILE A 82 -7.23 -5.73 6.28
CA ILE A 82 -6.30 -4.61 6.16
C ILE A 82 -5.72 -4.35 7.54
N LEU A 83 -4.43 -4.61 7.68
CA LEU A 83 -3.70 -4.50 8.94
C LEU A 83 -2.71 -3.34 8.86
N VAL A 84 -2.62 -2.58 9.95
CA VAL A 84 -1.62 -1.52 10.13
C VAL A 84 -0.79 -1.83 11.36
N PHE A 85 0.52 -1.62 11.28
CA PHE A 85 1.36 -1.73 12.46
C PHE A 85 1.32 -0.42 13.23
N HIS A 86 0.83 -0.47 14.47
CA HIS A 86 0.69 0.71 15.32
C HIS A 86 0.86 0.32 16.79
N ASN A 87 1.69 1.08 17.52
CA ASN A 87 2.03 0.84 18.93
C ASN A 87 2.48 -0.60 19.22
N GLY A 88 3.46 -1.10 18.45
CA GLY A 88 4.09 -2.40 18.69
C GLY A 88 3.31 -3.62 18.22
N GLY A 89 2.20 -3.46 17.50
CA GLY A 89 1.43 -4.60 16.99
C GLY A 89 0.60 -4.30 15.75
N TYR A 90 0.16 -5.35 15.07
CA TYR A 90 -0.78 -5.24 13.96
C TYR A 90 -2.20 -5.05 14.46
N ARG A 91 -2.88 -4.02 13.94
CA ARG A 91 -4.29 -3.73 14.21
C ARG A 91 -5.07 -3.75 12.91
N ARG A 92 -6.23 -4.40 12.93
CA ARG A 92 -7.17 -4.35 11.82
C ARG A 92 -7.78 -2.95 11.74
N ILE A 93 -7.86 -2.42 10.53
CA ILE A 93 -8.60 -1.20 10.23
C ILE A 93 -9.77 -1.52 9.29
N ARG A 94 -10.76 -0.63 9.28
CA ARG A 94 -11.76 -0.61 8.21
C ARG A 94 -11.24 0.26 7.06
N PRO A 95 -11.54 -0.09 5.80
CA PRO A 95 -11.32 0.82 4.67
C PRO A 95 -11.98 2.19 4.93
N PRO A 96 -11.42 3.29 4.38
CA PRO A 96 -12.07 4.59 4.42
C PRO A 96 -13.41 4.57 3.65
N GLU A 97 -14.30 5.49 4.01
CA GLU A 97 -15.55 5.72 3.28
C GLU A 97 -15.27 6.24 1.86
N MET A 98 -16.20 6.03 0.94
CA MET A 98 -16.08 6.47 -0.45
C MET A 98 -15.69 7.94 -0.56
N GLY A 99 -14.66 8.25 -1.35
CA GLY A 99 -14.16 9.61 -1.56
C GLY A 99 -13.37 10.19 -0.38
N THR A 100 -13.16 9.43 0.70
CA THR A 100 -12.39 9.87 1.87
C THR A 100 -11.03 9.20 1.95
N SER A 101 -10.15 9.79 2.75
CA SER A 101 -8.81 9.29 3.01
C SER A 101 -8.61 8.99 4.50
N LEU A 102 -7.87 7.93 4.79
CA LEU A 102 -7.35 7.58 6.10
C LEU A 102 -5.83 7.78 6.08
N GLU A 103 -5.33 8.65 6.96
CA GLU A 103 -3.90 8.78 7.20
C GLU A 103 -3.42 7.78 8.25
N LEU A 104 -2.35 7.09 7.92
CA LEU A 104 -1.69 6.08 8.73
C LEU A 104 -0.27 6.58 9.02
N PRO A 105 -0.09 7.35 10.10
CA PRO A 105 1.21 7.94 10.42
C PRO A 105 2.21 6.83 10.74
N TYR A 106 3.44 6.99 10.25
CA TYR A 106 4.53 6.15 10.70
C TYR A 106 4.88 6.49 12.14
N THR A 107 4.73 5.52 13.03
CA THR A 107 5.22 5.60 14.40
C THR A 107 6.41 4.67 14.54
N LEU A 108 7.54 5.20 15.01
CA LEU A 108 8.65 4.37 15.46
C LEU A 108 8.14 3.40 16.54
N PRO A 109 8.50 2.11 16.47
CA PRO A 109 8.15 1.15 17.52
C PRO A 109 8.76 1.53 18.87
#